data_AF-A0A7N4PGZ2-F1
#
_entry.id   AF-A0A7N4PGZ2-F1
#
_cell.length_a   1.000
_cell.length_b   1.000
_cell.length_c   1.000
_cell.angle_alpha   90.00
_cell.angle_beta   90.00
_cell.angle_gamma   90.00
#
_symmetry.space_group_name_H-M   'P 1'
#
loop_
_entity.id
_entity.type
_entity.pdbx_description
1 polymer ?
#
loop_
_entity_poly.entity_id
_entity_poly.type
_entity_poly.pdbx_seq_one_letter_code
_entity_poly.pdbx_strand_id
1 'polypeptide(L)'
;MAYRRVNGNGHSITSKLSHNDYGIHQLHRTGTHNICMVSDFFYPNMGGVESHIYQLSQCLIERGHKVIIVTHAYGNRKGIRYLTNGLKVYYLPLKVMYNQSTATTLFHSLPLLRVRLLGALEHQDVRDVLVQGHIFLNTSLTEAFCMAIVEAASCGLRVVSTRVGGIPEVLPDNLIILCEPSVKSLCNGLEKAISQLKSGTLPDPEKIHNRVKTFYTWRNVAERTEKVYDRVSREAVLPMDKRLNRLISHCGPVTGCTFALLAVLNFLFLVFLRWLTPDSIIDIAVDATGPKGAWTQQYSFCKKGEENKEISESR
;
A
#
# COMPACT_ATOMS: atom_id res chain seq x y z
N MET A 1 -13.00 -48.23 -24.28
CA MET A 1 -12.32 -49.45 -24.77
C MET A 1 -11.80 -50.25 -23.59
N ALA A 2 -12.61 -51.18 -23.09
CA ALA A 2 -12.25 -52.40 -22.35
C ALA A 2 -13.60 -53.06 -21.99
N TYR A 3 -13.76 -54.33 -22.33
CA TYR A 3 -15.04 -54.99 -22.62
C TYR A 3 -15.36 -56.06 -21.54
N ARG A 4 -16.65 -56.39 -21.42
CA ARG A 4 -17.25 -57.71 -21.07
C ARG A 4 -17.60 -58.06 -19.60
N ARG A 5 -18.91 -58.13 -19.33
CA ARG A 5 -19.63 -59.39 -18.98
C ARG A 5 -21.15 -59.21 -19.24
N VAL A 6 -21.87 -60.33 -19.29
CA VAL A 6 -22.98 -60.65 -20.21
C VAL A 6 -24.27 -61.05 -19.44
N ASN A 7 -25.43 -60.92 -20.12
CA ASN A 7 -26.81 -61.42 -19.86
C ASN A 7 -27.70 -60.61 -18.88
N GLY A 8 -28.98 -60.31 -19.16
CA GLY A 8 -29.90 -60.66 -20.26
C GLY A 8 -31.35 -60.27 -19.88
N ASN A 9 -32.22 -60.16 -20.90
CA ASN A 9 -33.70 -59.89 -20.91
C ASN A 9 -34.14 -58.43 -20.62
N GLY A 10 -34.97 -57.74 -21.40
CA GLY A 10 -35.69 -57.99 -22.66
C GLY A 10 -36.87 -57.00 -22.77
N HIS A 11 -36.96 -56.23 -23.87
CA HIS A 11 -38.13 -55.56 -24.51
C HIS A 11 -39.03 -54.61 -23.67
N SER A 12 -39.54 -53.44 -24.12
CA SER A 12 -39.45 -52.64 -25.35
C SER A 12 -40.24 -51.31 -25.13
N ILE A 13 -40.03 -50.29 -26.00
CA ILE A 13 -40.90 -49.09 -26.24
C ILE A 13 -40.71 -47.96 -25.18
N THR A 14 -40.41 -46.68 -25.44
CA THR A 14 -40.61 -45.76 -26.58
C THR A 14 -39.57 -44.63 -26.53
N SER A 15 -39.14 -44.19 -27.71
CA SER A 15 -38.38 -42.97 -27.97
C SER A 15 -39.13 -41.69 -27.59
N LYS A 16 -38.53 -40.82 -26.78
CA LYS A 16 -38.67 -39.36 -26.91
C LYS A 16 -37.30 -38.71 -26.84
N LEU A 17 -36.97 -38.01 -27.91
CA LEU A 17 -35.72 -37.30 -28.11
C LEU A 17 -35.59 -36.11 -27.15
N SER A 18 -34.41 -36.06 -26.54
CA SER A 18 -33.59 -34.93 -26.08
C SER A 18 -34.16 -33.50 -26.20
N HIS A 19 -34.23 -32.80 -25.06
CA HIS A 19 -33.93 -31.36 -24.98
C HIS A 19 -33.28 -31.04 -23.63
N ASN A 20 -31.98 -30.73 -23.69
CA ASN A 20 -31.14 -29.99 -22.75
C ASN A 20 -31.30 -30.24 -21.23
N ASP A 21 -30.50 -31.17 -20.72
CA ASP A 21 -30.00 -31.15 -19.34
C ASP A 21 -29.03 -29.97 -19.16
N TYR A 22 -29.54 -28.82 -18.74
CA TYR A 22 -28.75 -27.89 -17.93
C TYR A 22 -28.83 -28.39 -16.48
N GLY A 23 -27.81 -29.14 -16.07
CA GLY A 23 -27.65 -29.61 -14.71
C GLY A 23 -27.63 -28.46 -13.72
N ILE A 24 -28.77 -28.23 -13.04
CA ILE A 24 -28.79 -27.52 -11.78
C ILE A 24 -28.09 -28.45 -10.78
N HIS A 25 -26.83 -28.15 -10.48
CA HIS A 25 -26.17 -28.68 -9.30
C HIS A 25 -27.06 -28.42 -8.09
N GLN A 26 -27.72 -29.47 -7.57
CA GLN A 26 -28.31 -29.45 -6.24
C GLN A 26 -27.18 -29.26 -5.23
N LEU A 27 -26.91 -28.00 -4.91
CA LEU A 27 -26.08 -27.62 -3.76
C LEU A 27 -26.71 -28.24 -2.52
N HIS A 28 -25.97 -29.18 -1.92
CA HIS A 28 -26.26 -29.77 -0.61
C HIS A 28 -26.81 -28.68 0.33
N ARG A 29 -28.06 -28.86 0.80
CA ARG A 29 -28.68 -27.96 1.77
C ARG A 29 -27.96 -28.09 3.10
N THR A 30 -27.09 -27.14 3.41
CA THR A 30 -26.69 -26.85 4.79
C THR A 30 -27.89 -26.21 5.51
N GLY A 31 -28.06 -26.45 6.81
CA GLY A 31 -29.27 -26.10 7.56
C GLY A 31 -29.71 -24.63 7.49
N THR A 32 -30.92 -24.33 7.98
CA THR A 32 -31.38 -22.94 8.13
C THR A 32 -30.66 -22.29 9.31
N HIS A 33 -30.27 -21.02 9.15
CA HIS A 33 -29.47 -20.29 10.14
C HIS A 33 -30.12 -18.94 10.44
N ASN A 34 -29.96 -18.47 11.67
CA ASN A 34 -30.31 -17.11 12.08
C ASN A 34 -29.04 -16.25 12.01
N ILE A 35 -29.02 -15.27 11.11
CA ILE A 35 -27.84 -14.47 10.78
C ILE A 35 -28.12 -13.02 11.19
N CYS A 36 -27.31 -12.48 12.09
CA CYS A 36 -27.34 -11.07 12.47
C CYS A 36 -26.11 -10.37 11.89
N MET A 37 -26.33 -9.40 11.01
CA MET A 37 -25.27 -8.60 10.41
C MET A 37 -25.23 -7.24 11.10
N VAL A 38 -24.12 -6.92 11.75
CA VAL A 38 -23.93 -5.64 12.45
C VAL A 38 -22.98 -4.78 11.64
N SER A 39 -23.43 -3.61 11.21
CA SER A 39 -22.61 -2.68 10.41
C SER A 39 -23.01 -1.24 10.69
N ASP A 40 -22.02 -0.36 10.86
CA ASP A 40 -22.27 1.08 10.86
C ASP A 40 -22.75 1.57 9.50
N PHE A 41 -22.26 0.97 8.42
CA PHE A 41 -22.60 1.34 7.05
C PHE A 41 -23.77 0.48 6.57
N PHE A 42 -24.96 1.09 6.50
CA PHE A 42 -26.15 0.49 5.91
C PHE A 42 -27.13 1.57 5.43
N TYR A 43 -28.16 1.19 4.68
CA TYR A 43 -29.15 2.15 4.19
C TYR A 43 -29.70 3.03 5.32
N PRO A 44 -29.96 4.33 5.08
CA PRO A 44 -30.16 4.98 3.77
C PRO A 44 -28.90 5.45 3.05
N ASN A 45 -27.71 5.37 3.66
CA ASN A 45 -26.49 5.75 2.96
C ASN A 45 -26.22 4.76 1.81
N MET A 46 -25.76 5.30 0.69
CA MET A 46 -25.43 4.55 -0.51
C MET A 46 -23.91 4.44 -0.63
N GLY A 47 -23.41 3.21 -0.68
CA GLY A 47 -22.00 2.92 -0.86
C GLY A 47 -21.76 1.45 -1.18
N GLY A 48 -20.50 1.08 -1.37
CA GLY A 48 -20.10 -0.28 -1.75
C GLY A 48 -20.39 -1.31 -0.65
N VAL A 49 -20.14 -0.96 0.61
CA VAL A 49 -20.36 -1.84 1.77
C VAL A 49 -21.85 -2.06 2.01
N GLU A 50 -22.65 -0.99 1.94
CA GLU A 50 -24.10 -1.01 2.13
C GLU A 50 -24.77 -1.87 1.07
N SER A 51 -24.38 -1.68 -0.20
CA SER A 51 -24.91 -2.45 -1.33
C SER A 51 -24.54 -3.93 -1.21
N HIS A 52 -23.30 -4.24 -0.79
CA HIS A 52 -22.84 -5.61 -0.59
C HIS A 52 -23.62 -6.30 0.54
N ILE A 53 -23.75 -5.67 1.70
CA ILE A 53 -24.50 -6.22 2.85
C ILE A 53 -25.95 -6.45 2.46
N TYR A 54 -26.57 -5.50 1.76
CA TYR A 54 -27.95 -5.65 1.31
C TYR A 54 -28.10 -6.82 0.32
N GLN A 55 -27.31 -6.87 -0.75
CA GLN A 55 -27.38 -7.95 -1.75
C GLN A 55 -27.12 -9.33 -1.14
N LEU A 56 -26.11 -9.44 -0.27
CA LEU A 56 -25.82 -10.68 0.45
C LEU A 56 -27.01 -11.11 1.33
N SER A 57 -27.62 -10.15 2.03
CA SER A 57 -28.79 -10.43 2.86
C SER A 57 -29.97 -10.94 2.05
N GLN A 58 -30.20 -10.37 0.86
CA GLN A 58 -31.25 -10.83 -0.06
C GLN A 58 -31.02 -12.28 -0.50
N CYS A 59 -29.81 -12.60 -0.97
CA CYS A 59 -29.47 -13.97 -1.37
C CYS A 59 -29.56 -14.96 -0.20
N LEU A 60 -29.19 -14.56 1.02
CA LEU A 60 -29.31 -15.41 2.21
C LEU A 60 -30.78 -15.67 2.60
N ILE A 61 -31.65 -14.66 2.47
CA ILE A 61 -33.10 -14.80 2.69
C ILE A 61 -33.71 -15.73 1.65
N GLU A 62 -33.36 -15.57 0.36
CA GLU A 62 -33.83 -16.45 -0.73
C GLU A 62 -33.40 -17.91 -0.52
N ARG A 63 -32.25 -18.13 0.12
CA ARG A 63 -31.78 -19.46 0.51
C ARG A 63 -32.47 -20.02 1.76
N GLY A 64 -33.42 -19.29 2.34
CA GLY A 64 -34.21 -19.71 3.50
C GLY A 64 -33.57 -19.42 4.87
N HIS A 65 -32.50 -18.61 4.92
CA HIS A 65 -31.92 -18.16 6.19
C HIS A 65 -32.69 -16.95 6.73
N LYS A 66 -32.79 -16.83 8.05
CA LYS A 66 -33.37 -15.65 8.70
C LYS A 66 -32.27 -14.61 8.89
N VAL A 67 -32.34 -13.51 8.16
CA VAL A 67 -31.34 -12.43 8.23
C VAL A 67 -31.93 -11.20 8.91
N ILE A 68 -31.18 -10.63 9.85
CA ILE A 68 -31.46 -9.32 10.43
C ILE A 68 -30.22 -8.44 10.33
N ILE A 69 -30.43 -7.14 10.26
CA ILE A 69 -29.35 -6.14 10.23
C ILE A 69 -29.49 -5.23 11.44
N VAL A 70 -28.36 -4.90 12.08
CA VAL A 70 -28.27 -3.92 13.16
C VAL A 70 -27.30 -2.83 12.72
N THR A 71 -27.78 -1.59 12.73
CA THR A 71 -27.01 -0.41 12.35
C THR A 71 -27.33 0.76 13.27
N HIS A 72 -26.57 1.86 13.17
CA HIS A 72 -26.82 3.05 13.94
C HIS A 72 -27.93 3.91 13.31
N ALA A 73 -28.47 4.84 14.09
CA ALA A 73 -29.53 5.72 13.65
C ALA A 73 -29.01 6.81 12.72
N TYR A 74 -29.66 6.94 11.57
CA TYR A 74 -29.41 8.02 10.61
C TYR A 74 -30.45 9.13 10.80
N GLY A 75 -30.10 10.18 11.55
CA GLY A 75 -31.00 11.30 11.84
C GLY A 75 -32.30 10.82 12.51
N ASN A 76 -33.45 11.02 11.84
CA ASN A 76 -34.77 10.59 12.32
C ASN A 76 -35.04 9.08 12.09
N ARG A 77 -34.16 8.36 11.38
CA ARG A 77 -34.32 6.93 11.12
C ARG A 77 -33.83 6.13 12.32
N LYS A 78 -34.77 5.86 13.25
CA LYS A 78 -34.57 5.11 14.50
C LYS A 78 -35.58 3.97 14.60
N GLY A 79 -35.22 2.92 15.35
CA GLY A 79 -36.08 1.78 15.63
C GLY A 79 -36.06 0.72 14.53
N ILE A 80 -37.13 -0.06 14.42
CA ILE A 80 -37.20 -1.21 13.52
C ILE A 80 -37.79 -0.80 12.17
N ARG A 81 -37.19 -1.27 11.09
CA ARG A 81 -37.73 -1.13 9.73
C ARG A 81 -37.61 -2.46 8.99
N TYR A 82 -38.47 -2.63 8.01
CA TYR A 82 -38.41 -3.76 7.08
C TYR A 82 -38.11 -3.20 5.70
N LEU A 83 -37.10 -3.77 5.06
CA LEU A 83 -36.80 -3.54 3.66
C LEU A 83 -37.45 -4.65 2.83
N THR A 84 -37.27 -4.54 1.52
CA THR A 84 -37.61 -5.55 0.51
C THR A 84 -37.23 -6.98 0.93
N ASN A 85 -38.07 -7.92 0.50
CA ASN A 85 -38.03 -9.34 0.84
C ASN A 85 -37.97 -9.63 2.36
N GLY A 86 -38.58 -8.75 3.17
CA GLY A 86 -38.73 -8.98 4.60
C GLY A 86 -37.45 -8.78 5.43
N LEU A 87 -36.40 -8.19 4.85
CA LEU A 87 -35.15 -7.91 5.55
C LEU A 87 -35.38 -6.93 6.70
N LYS A 88 -35.26 -7.43 7.94
CA LYS A 88 -35.50 -6.65 9.16
C LYS A 88 -34.23 -5.91 9.57
N VAL A 89 -34.34 -4.60 9.81
CA VAL A 89 -33.23 -3.71 10.15
C VAL A 89 -33.54 -2.98 11.45
N TYR A 90 -32.61 -3.02 12.39
CA TYR A 90 -32.65 -2.28 13.66
C TYR A 90 -31.72 -1.08 13.59
N TYR A 91 -32.30 0.12 13.72
CA TYR A 91 -31.58 1.39 13.81
C TYR A 91 -31.47 1.80 15.27
N LEU A 92 -30.32 1.54 15.88
CA LEU A 92 -30.05 1.84 17.28
C LEU A 92 -29.66 3.31 17.45
N PRO A 93 -30.11 4.00 18.51
CA PRO A 93 -29.79 5.42 18.76
C PRO A 93 -28.34 5.60 19.26
N LEU A 94 -27.36 5.12 18.49
CA LEU A 94 -25.94 5.22 18.78
C LEU A 94 -25.37 6.53 18.23
N LYS A 95 -24.48 7.16 19.00
CA LYS A 95 -23.80 8.42 18.59
C LYS A 95 -22.68 8.10 17.60
N VAL A 96 -22.74 8.74 16.43
CA VAL A 96 -21.70 8.71 15.40
C VAL A 96 -20.54 9.60 15.84
N MET A 97 -19.31 9.10 15.71
CA MET A 97 -18.07 9.79 16.08
C MET A 97 -17.41 10.42 14.85
N TYR A 98 -17.09 9.63 13.83
CA TYR A 98 -16.38 10.07 12.64
C TYR A 98 -16.87 9.30 11.40
N ASN A 99 -17.17 9.99 10.30
CA ASN A 99 -17.60 9.41 9.03
C ASN A 99 -18.60 8.23 9.16
N GLN A 100 -19.72 8.43 9.88
CA GLN A 100 -20.76 7.41 10.14
C GLN A 100 -20.31 6.20 10.97
N SER A 101 -19.10 6.20 11.53
CA SER A 101 -18.64 5.18 12.46
C SER A 101 -19.06 5.52 13.89
N THR A 102 -19.64 4.57 14.62
CA THR A 102 -20.04 4.73 16.02
C THR A 102 -18.92 4.35 16.98
N ALA A 103 -18.93 4.94 18.18
CA ALA A 103 -18.00 4.56 19.26
C ALA A 103 -18.10 3.05 19.57
N THR A 104 -19.28 2.44 19.44
CA THR A 104 -19.48 1.00 19.65
C THR A 104 -18.73 0.16 18.63
N THR A 105 -18.64 0.55 17.36
CA THR A 105 -17.81 -0.17 16.38
C THR A 105 -16.31 0.05 16.62
N LEU A 106 -15.92 1.24 17.08
CA LEU A 106 -14.53 1.55 17.44
C LEU A 106 -14.05 0.83 18.71
N PHE A 107 -14.92 0.68 19.71
CA PHE A 107 -14.52 0.19 21.05
C PHE A 107 -15.05 -1.21 21.39
N HIS A 108 -16.19 -1.64 20.84
CA HIS A 108 -16.82 -2.94 21.14
C HIS A 108 -16.47 -4.05 20.14
N SER A 109 -15.83 -3.73 19.02
CA SER A 109 -15.21 -4.74 18.15
C SER A 109 -13.85 -5.25 18.70
N LEU A 110 -13.30 -4.58 19.72
CA LEU A 110 -11.98 -4.86 20.31
C LEU A 110 -11.88 -6.10 21.23
N PRO A 111 -12.95 -6.62 21.89
CA PRO A 111 -12.82 -7.86 22.67
C PRO A 111 -13.04 -9.15 21.86
N LEU A 112 -13.75 -9.09 20.73
CA LEU A 112 -14.07 -10.27 19.89
C LEU A 112 -13.15 -10.41 18.67
N LEU A 113 -12.53 -9.31 18.21
CA LEU A 113 -11.47 -9.35 17.21
C LEU A 113 -10.13 -9.40 17.93
N ARG A 114 -9.24 -10.32 17.54
CA ARG A 114 -7.82 -10.33 17.95
C ARG A 114 -7.03 -9.20 17.28
N VAL A 115 -7.61 -8.00 17.19
CA VAL A 115 -7.10 -6.85 16.45
C VAL A 115 -6.90 -5.70 17.43
N ARG A 116 -5.64 -5.29 17.61
CA ARG A 116 -5.26 -4.13 18.42
C ARG A 116 -4.93 -2.97 17.50
N LEU A 117 -5.76 -1.93 17.48
CA LEU A 117 -5.47 -0.68 16.77
C LEU A 117 -4.60 0.20 17.66
N LEU A 118 -3.42 0.59 17.17
CA LEU A 118 -2.45 1.37 17.94
C LEU A 118 -2.62 2.89 17.79
N GLY A 119 -3.37 3.33 16.78
CA GLY A 119 -3.46 4.74 16.42
C GLY A 119 -2.21 5.23 15.68
N ALA A 120 -2.02 6.55 15.65
CA ALA A 120 -0.81 7.16 15.10
C ALA A 120 0.36 6.92 16.07
N LEU A 121 1.50 6.50 15.53
CA LEU A 121 2.74 6.31 16.25
C LEU A 121 3.78 7.31 15.73
N GLU A 122 4.62 7.81 16.63
CA GLU A 122 5.79 8.56 16.22
C GLU A 122 6.81 7.62 15.56
N HIS A 123 7.61 8.15 14.63
CA HIS A 123 8.56 7.34 13.85
C HIS A 123 9.55 6.55 14.75
N GLN A 124 9.93 7.12 15.89
CA GLN A 124 10.81 6.48 16.87
C GLN A 124 10.22 5.21 17.50
N ASP A 125 8.89 5.14 17.66
CA ASP A 125 8.20 4.03 18.32
C ASP A 125 7.83 2.89 17.35
N VAL A 126 7.89 3.14 16.04
CA VAL A 126 7.49 2.17 15.00
C VAL A 126 8.28 0.87 15.13
N ARG A 127 9.58 0.97 15.38
CA ARG A 127 10.46 -0.19 15.60
C ARG A 127 9.93 -1.09 16.71
N ASP A 128 9.63 -0.51 17.86
CA ASP A 128 9.25 -1.25 19.07
C ASP A 128 7.93 -1.98 18.90
N VAL A 129 7.08 -1.50 17.99
CA VAL A 129 5.85 -2.18 17.57
C VAL A 129 6.14 -3.28 16.56
N LEU A 130 6.92 -3.00 15.52
CA LEU A 130 7.19 -3.97 14.47
C LEU A 130 7.84 -5.24 15.03
N VAL A 131 8.82 -5.12 15.94
CA VAL A 131 9.51 -6.29 16.54
C VAL A 131 8.59 -7.22 17.35
N GLN A 132 7.39 -6.78 17.75
CA GLN A 132 6.39 -7.62 18.40
C GLN A 132 5.65 -8.53 17.39
N GLY A 133 5.74 -8.22 16.10
CA GLY A 133 5.07 -8.91 15.01
C GLY A 133 5.92 -10.00 14.35
N HIS A 134 5.25 -10.91 13.64
CA HIS A 134 5.90 -11.97 12.86
C HIS A 134 5.74 -11.76 11.34
N ILE A 135 4.64 -11.14 10.94
CA ILE A 135 4.24 -10.96 9.54
C ILE A 135 3.83 -9.50 9.36
N PHE A 136 4.36 -8.87 8.32
CA PHE A 136 3.93 -7.56 7.85
C PHE A 136 3.13 -7.72 6.57
N LEU A 137 1.93 -7.13 6.53
CA LEU A 137 1.02 -7.22 5.38
C LEU A 137 0.83 -5.84 4.77
N ASN A 138 1.15 -5.70 3.48
CA ASN A 138 0.89 -4.52 2.69
C ASN A 138 -0.13 -4.82 1.58
N THR A 139 -1.20 -4.03 1.51
CA THR A 139 -2.31 -4.24 0.56
C THR A 139 -2.55 -3.05 -0.37
N SER A 140 -1.54 -2.22 -0.58
CA SER A 140 -1.64 -1.05 -1.48
C SER A 140 -1.95 -1.45 -2.92
N LEU A 141 -2.72 -0.63 -3.64
CA LEU A 141 -3.02 -0.84 -5.06
C LEU A 141 -1.98 -0.22 -5.99
N THR A 142 -1.22 0.77 -5.50
CA THR A 142 -0.17 1.46 -6.23
C THR A 142 0.93 1.87 -5.26
N GLU A 143 2.19 1.59 -5.58
CA GLU A 143 3.34 1.95 -4.77
C GLU A 143 4.57 2.19 -5.64
N ALA A 144 5.35 3.22 -5.35
CA ALA A 144 6.60 3.49 -6.07
C ALA A 144 7.76 2.80 -5.36
N PHE A 145 7.99 3.13 -4.10
CA PHE A 145 8.99 2.52 -3.24
C PHE A 145 8.49 2.57 -1.80
N CYS A 146 8.05 1.43 -1.27
CA CYS A 146 7.40 1.38 0.04
C CYS A 146 8.43 1.24 1.15
N MET A 147 8.73 2.33 1.85
CA MET A 147 9.67 2.35 2.98
C MET A 147 9.24 1.41 4.12
N ALA A 148 7.94 1.31 4.38
CA ALA A 148 7.40 0.46 5.43
C ALA A 148 7.75 -1.04 5.24
N ILE A 149 7.85 -1.50 3.98
CA ILE A 149 8.30 -2.87 3.67
C ILE A 149 9.77 -3.06 4.09
N VAL A 150 10.62 -2.07 3.84
CA VAL A 150 12.04 -2.11 4.21
C VAL A 150 12.19 -2.06 5.73
N GLU A 151 11.42 -1.22 6.42
CA GLU A 151 11.41 -1.12 7.88
C GLU A 151 10.95 -2.42 8.53
N ALA A 152 9.86 -3.01 8.04
CA ALA A 152 9.35 -4.28 8.54
C ALA A 152 10.32 -5.44 8.29
N ALA A 153 10.90 -5.52 7.09
CA ALA A 153 11.91 -6.52 6.78
C ALA A 153 13.19 -6.31 7.61
N SER A 154 13.57 -5.06 7.91
CA SER A 154 14.69 -4.74 8.80
C SER A 154 14.41 -5.17 10.24
N CYS A 155 13.15 -5.18 10.68
CA CYS A 155 12.76 -5.74 11.97
C CYS A 155 12.65 -7.27 11.96
N GLY A 156 12.92 -7.92 10.83
CA GLY A 156 12.92 -9.38 10.68
C GLY A 156 11.55 -10.00 10.43
N LEU A 157 10.53 -9.20 10.07
CA LEU A 157 9.19 -9.72 9.81
C LEU A 157 9.12 -10.36 8.43
N ARG A 158 8.27 -11.37 8.30
CA ARG A 158 7.92 -11.92 6.98
C ARG A 158 6.99 -10.95 6.26
N VAL A 159 7.42 -10.43 5.11
CA VAL A 159 6.62 -9.49 4.33
C VAL A 159 5.71 -10.23 3.35
N VAL A 160 4.42 -9.87 3.35
CA VAL A 160 3.43 -10.20 2.33
C VAL A 160 2.95 -8.89 1.71
N SER A 161 3.06 -8.73 0.40
CA SER A 161 2.66 -7.49 -0.28
C SER A 161 2.00 -7.76 -1.62
N THR A 162 1.18 -6.82 -2.08
CA THR A 162 0.73 -6.76 -3.46
C THR A 162 1.91 -6.51 -4.43
N ARG A 163 1.84 -7.11 -5.62
CA ARG A 163 2.77 -6.97 -6.74
C ARG A 163 2.35 -5.79 -7.61
N VAL A 164 2.56 -4.57 -7.10
CA VAL A 164 2.16 -3.33 -7.80
C VAL A 164 3.31 -2.33 -7.83
N GLY A 165 3.35 -1.51 -8.89
CA GLY A 165 4.39 -0.51 -9.11
C GLY A 165 5.82 -1.04 -8.86
N GLY A 166 6.61 -0.34 -8.03
CA GLY A 166 8.00 -0.71 -7.77
C GLY A 166 8.21 -1.72 -6.63
N ILE A 167 7.15 -2.24 -6.00
CA ILE A 167 7.27 -3.23 -4.89
C ILE A 167 8.14 -4.45 -5.23
N PRO A 168 8.05 -5.05 -6.43
CA PRO A 168 8.87 -6.22 -6.78
C PRO A 168 10.37 -5.95 -6.77
N GLU A 169 10.78 -4.68 -6.84
CA GLU A 169 12.19 -4.26 -6.82
C GLU A 169 12.70 -3.99 -5.39
N VAL A 170 11.80 -3.83 -4.40
CA VAL A 170 12.15 -3.44 -3.03
C VAL A 170 12.85 -4.57 -2.28
N LEU A 171 12.42 -5.82 -2.43
CA LEU A 171 13.03 -6.96 -1.75
C LEU A 171 13.14 -8.16 -2.69
N PRO A 172 14.19 -8.99 -2.55
CA PRO A 172 14.30 -10.20 -3.34
C PRO A 172 13.17 -11.18 -3.02
N ASP A 173 12.75 -11.98 -4.00
CA ASP A 173 11.61 -12.91 -3.93
C ASP A 173 11.66 -13.90 -2.74
N ASN A 174 12.86 -14.16 -2.20
CA ASN A 174 13.02 -15.04 -1.06
C ASN A 174 12.63 -14.36 0.28
N LEU A 175 12.61 -13.03 0.35
CA LEU A 175 12.29 -12.23 1.55
C LEU A 175 10.87 -11.65 1.55
N ILE A 176 10.20 -11.62 0.40
CA ILE A 176 8.83 -11.11 0.25
C ILE A 176 7.91 -12.14 -0.43
N ILE A 177 6.65 -12.22 0.00
CA ILE A 177 5.60 -12.94 -0.73
C ILE A 177 4.80 -11.91 -1.51
N LEU A 178 4.94 -11.95 -2.84
CA LEU A 178 4.23 -11.06 -3.74
C LEU A 178 2.91 -11.70 -4.19
N CYS A 179 1.82 -10.97 -4.00
CA CYS A 179 0.46 -11.37 -4.33
C CYS A 179 -0.13 -10.45 -5.40
N GLU A 180 -1.06 -10.95 -6.20
CA GLU A 180 -1.88 -10.08 -7.05
C GLU A 180 -2.77 -9.19 -6.18
N PRO A 181 -3.17 -7.98 -6.64
CA PRO A 181 -4.05 -7.06 -5.92
C PRO A 181 -5.50 -7.57 -5.89
N SER A 182 -5.69 -8.75 -5.32
CA SER A 182 -6.98 -9.42 -5.14
C SER A 182 -7.05 -10.06 -3.76
N VAL A 183 -8.24 -10.06 -3.17
CA VAL A 183 -8.48 -10.64 -1.83
C VAL A 183 -8.02 -12.09 -1.78
N LYS A 184 -8.38 -12.89 -2.80
CA LYS A 184 -8.00 -14.31 -2.87
C LYS A 184 -6.48 -14.52 -2.87
N SER A 185 -5.75 -13.73 -3.66
CA SER A 185 -4.29 -13.85 -3.74
C SER A 185 -3.61 -13.43 -2.44
N LEU A 186 -4.08 -12.36 -1.81
CA LEU A 186 -3.59 -11.90 -0.51
C LEU A 186 -3.86 -12.91 0.60
N CYS A 187 -5.06 -13.49 0.68
CA CYS A 187 -5.37 -14.54 1.64
C CYS A 187 -4.45 -15.75 1.46
N ASN A 188 -4.26 -16.22 0.23
CA ASN A 188 -3.35 -17.34 -0.06
C ASN A 188 -1.89 -17.03 0.34
N GLY A 189 -1.43 -15.80 0.06
CA GLY A 189 -0.09 -15.36 0.45
C GLY A 189 0.10 -15.28 1.96
N LEU A 190 -0.92 -14.78 2.66
CA LEU A 190 -0.92 -14.70 4.12
C LEU A 190 -0.98 -16.09 4.77
N GLU A 191 -1.83 -16.99 4.27
CA GLU A 191 -1.89 -18.39 4.73
C GLU A 191 -0.56 -19.11 4.53
N LYS A 192 0.11 -18.86 3.40
CA LYS A 192 1.46 -19.37 3.15
C LYS A 192 2.46 -18.83 4.17
N ALA A 193 2.43 -17.54 4.49
CA ALA A 193 3.30 -16.93 5.49
C ALA A 193 3.06 -17.51 6.89
N ILE A 194 1.79 -17.67 7.29
CA ILE A 194 1.39 -18.27 8.57
C ILE A 194 1.84 -19.73 8.65
N SER A 195 1.70 -20.48 7.54
CA SER A 195 2.13 -21.88 7.48
C SER A 195 3.65 -22.00 7.65
N GLN A 196 4.43 -21.14 6.98
CA GLN A 196 5.90 -21.06 7.14
C GLN A 196 6.33 -20.72 8.56
N LEU A 197 5.58 -19.84 9.24
CA LEU A 197 5.82 -19.50 10.64
C LEU A 197 5.57 -20.69 11.56
N LYS A 198 4.43 -21.38 11.40
CA LYS A 198 4.06 -22.55 12.21
C LYS A 198 4.99 -23.73 12.00
N SER A 199 5.49 -23.93 10.78
CA SER A 199 6.43 -25.01 10.46
C SER A 199 7.88 -24.70 10.84
N GLY A 200 8.17 -23.52 11.39
CA GLY A 200 9.53 -23.10 11.74
C GLY A 200 10.46 -22.96 10.53
N THR A 201 9.90 -22.81 9.32
CA THR A 201 10.67 -22.71 8.07
C THR A 201 11.04 -21.26 7.74
N LEU A 202 10.53 -20.29 8.50
CA LEU A 202 10.93 -18.90 8.33
C LEU A 202 12.42 -18.72 8.70
N PRO A 203 13.17 -17.92 7.91
CA PRO A 203 14.50 -17.54 8.30
C PRO A 203 14.47 -16.79 9.63
N ASP A 204 15.49 -17.03 10.44
CA ASP A 204 15.68 -16.32 11.71
C ASP A 204 15.68 -14.78 11.49
N PRO A 205 14.96 -14.00 12.32
CA PRO A 205 14.87 -12.55 12.17
C PRO A 205 16.22 -11.85 12.05
N GLU A 206 17.25 -12.33 12.76
CA GLU A 206 18.61 -11.77 12.70
C GLU A 206 19.23 -11.94 11.31
N LYS A 207 19.02 -13.10 10.68
CA LYS A 207 19.50 -13.37 9.32
C LYS A 207 18.80 -12.48 8.29
N ILE A 208 17.51 -12.20 8.48
CA ILE A 208 16.76 -11.28 7.62
C ILE A 208 17.32 -9.87 7.79
N HIS A 209 17.45 -9.38 9.02
CA HIS A 209 18.01 -8.07 9.33
C HIS A 209 19.40 -7.87 8.71
N ASN A 210 20.31 -8.83 8.94
CA ASN A 210 21.69 -8.76 8.46
C ASN A 210 21.76 -8.69 6.93
N ARG A 211 20.83 -9.32 6.22
CA ARG A 211 20.74 -9.19 4.75
C ARG A 211 20.19 -7.82 4.34
N VAL A 212 19.05 -7.40 4.90
CA VAL A 212 18.36 -6.16 4.52
C VAL A 212 19.22 -4.92 4.81
N LYS A 213 20.01 -4.94 5.90
CA LYS A 213 20.96 -3.89 6.27
C LYS A 213 21.94 -3.51 5.15
N THR A 214 22.23 -4.43 4.22
CA THR A 214 23.17 -4.19 3.12
C THR A 214 22.52 -3.59 1.87
N PHE A 215 21.20 -3.70 1.71
CA PHE A 215 20.51 -3.29 0.49
C PHE A 215 20.33 -1.77 0.39
N TYR A 216 19.84 -1.14 1.46
CA TYR A 216 19.39 0.25 1.45
C TYR A 216 20.13 1.07 2.51
N THR A 217 21.37 1.45 2.21
CA THR A 217 22.13 2.35 3.07
C THR A 217 22.23 3.74 2.45
N TRP A 218 22.00 4.78 3.25
CA TRP A 218 22.18 6.17 2.82
C TRP A 218 23.59 6.45 2.30
N ARG A 219 24.60 5.73 2.81
CA ARG A 219 25.99 5.84 2.32
C ARG A 219 26.10 5.40 0.86
N ASN A 220 25.53 4.25 0.50
CA ASN A 220 25.54 3.75 -0.89
C ASN A 220 24.70 4.65 -1.81
N VAL A 221 23.54 5.11 -1.34
CA VAL A 221 22.69 6.05 -2.09
C VAL A 221 23.42 7.38 -2.35
N ALA A 222 24.12 7.91 -1.36
CA ALA A 222 24.92 9.12 -1.50
C ALA A 222 26.05 8.93 -2.51
N GLU A 223 26.83 7.83 -2.41
CA GLU A 223 27.93 7.52 -3.32
C GLU A 223 27.45 7.39 -4.79
N ARG A 224 26.29 6.75 -5.01
CA ARG A 224 25.70 6.63 -6.35
C ARG A 224 25.21 7.98 -6.87
N THR A 225 24.59 8.79 -6.00
CA THR A 225 24.13 10.14 -6.35
C THR A 225 25.31 11.05 -6.72
N GLU A 226 26.41 10.98 -5.97
CA GLU A 226 27.63 11.74 -6.23
C GLU A 226 28.19 11.44 -7.62
N LYS A 227 28.25 10.16 -8.02
CA LYS A 227 28.70 9.77 -9.39
C LYS A 227 27.86 10.42 -10.49
N VAL A 228 26.55 10.55 -10.28
CA VAL A 228 25.66 11.23 -11.24
C VAL A 228 25.95 12.73 -11.24
N TYR A 229 26.11 13.35 -10.08
CA TYR A 229 26.40 14.77 -9.96
C TYR A 229 27.76 15.13 -10.56
N ASP A 230 28.79 14.33 -10.32
CA ASP A 230 30.12 14.48 -10.92
C ASP A 230 30.11 14.33 -12.44
N ARG A 231 29.25 13.45 -12.95
CA ARG A 231 29.07 13.31 -14.39
C ARG A 231 28.40 14.56 -14.96
N VAL A 232 27.28 14.98 -14.36
CA VAL A 232 26.49 16.13 -14.84
C VAL A 232 27.24 17.45 -14.70
N SER A 233 28.07 17.62 -13.66
CA SER A 233 28.85 18.84 -13.44
C SER A 233 29.90 19.09 -14.53
N ARG A 234 30.33 18.03 -15.24
CA ARG A 234 31.24 18.09 -16.39
C ARG A 234 30.52 18.31 -17.72
N GLU A 235 29.20 18.16 -17.75
CA GLU A 235 28.42 18.40 -18.96
C GLU A 235 28.25 19.90 -19.21
N ALA A 236 28.45 20.31 -20.46
CA ALA A 236 28.27 21.71 -20.83
C ALA A 236 26.80 22.13 -20.69
N VAL A 237 26.56 23.20 -19.96
CA VAL A 237 25.23 23.80 -19.81
C VAL A 237 24.80 24.38 -21.16
N LEU A 238 23.88 23.70 -21.84
CA LEU A 238 23.38 24.16 -23.14
C LEU A 238 22.60 25.48 -22.99
N PRO A 239 22.74 26.44 -23.92
CA PRO A 239 21.89 27.61 -24.00
C PRO A 239 20.44 27.22 -24.38
N MET A 240 19.48 28.11 -24.08
CA MET A 240 18.04 27.82 -24.14
C MET A 240 17.57 27.38 -25.53
N ASP A 241 18.08 28.01 -26.57
CA ASP A 241 17.82 27.67 -27.98
C ASP A 241 18.20 26.21 -28.29
N LYS A 242 19.39 25.79 -27.84
CA LYS A 242 19.86 24.41 -28.02
C LYS A 242 19.07 23.42 -27.18
N ARG A 243 18.60 23.81 -25.98
CA ARG A 243 17.73 22.97 -25.15
C ARG A 243 16.37 22.76 -25.81
N LEU A 244 15.78 23.81 -26.37
CA LEU A 244 14.48 23.75 -27.05
C LEU A 244 14.54 22.89 -28.31
N ASN A 245 15.58 23.11 -29.14
CA ASN A 245 15.82 22.30 -30.33
C ASN A 245 16.02 20.82 -29.98
N ARG A 246 16.69 20.52 -28.87
CA ARG A 246 16.88 19.14 -28.38
C ARG A 246 15.57 18.50 -27.94
N LEU A 247 14.70 19.23 -27.24
CA LEU A 247 13.39 18.74 -26.81
C LEU A 247 12.48 18.43 -28.00
N ILE A 248 12.47 19.32 -29.00
CA ILE A 248 11.66 19.16 -30.21
C ILE A 248 12.17 18.00 -31.07
N SER A 249 13.49 17.84 -31.20
CA SER A 249 14.08 16.80 -32.06
C SER A 249 14.04 15.39 -31.45
N HIS A 250 14.18 15.24 -30.13
CA HIS A 250 14.24 13.92 -29.48
C HIS A 250 12.86 13.34 -29.11
N CYS A 251 11.85 14.17 -28.82
CA CYS A 251 10.55 13.69 -28.36
C CYS A 251 9.50 13.56 -29.48
N GLY A 252 9.88 13.83 -30.73
CA GLY A 252 8.99 13.81 -31.89
C GLY A 252 8.16 15.09 -32.06
N PRO A 253 7.50 15.30 -33.21
CA PRO A 253 6.95 16.61 -33.59
C PRO A 253 5.87 17.12 -32.63
N VAL A 254 4.95 16.25 -32.20
CA VAL A 254 3.82 16.64 -31.34
C VAL A 254 4.24 16.76 -29.89
N THR A 255 4.80 15.68 -29.31
CA THR A 255 5.21 15.65 -27.90
C THR A 255 6.36 16.63 -27.62
N GLY A 256 7.30 16.77 -28.56
CA GLY A 256 8.40 17.74 -28.46
C GLY A 256 7.91 19.19 -28.45
N CYS A 257 6.92 19.54 -29.28
CA CYS A 257 6.30 20.88 -29.24
C CYS A 257 5.58 21.13 -27.90
N THR A 258 4.89 20.14 -27.35
CA THR A 258 4.24 20.27 -26.04
C THR A 258 5.25 20.48 -24.92
N PHE A 259 6.34 19.70 -24.88
CA PHE A 259 7.39 19.90 -23.87
C PHE A 259 8.15 21.21 -24.05
N ALA A 260 8.38 21.63 -25.29
CA ALA A 260 8.95 22.93 -25.61
C ALA A 260 8.09 24.08 -25.06
N LEU A 261 6.77 24.03 -25.28
CA LEU A 261 5.83 25.01 -24.74
C LEU A 261 5.86 25.04 -23.21
N LEU A 262 5.87 23.87 -22.55
CA LEU A 262 5.97 23.78 -21.09
C LEU A 262 7.30 24.33 -20.56
N ALA A 263 8.41 24.11 -21.27
CA ALA A 263 9.71 24.65 -20.90
C ALA A 263 9.74 26.18 -21.01
N VAL A 264 9.17 26.74 -22.08
CA VAL A 264 9.02 28.19 -22.26
C VAL A 264 8.12 28.77 -21.17
N LEU A 265 7.00 28.13 -20.85
CA LEU A 265 6.09 28.58 -19.79
C LEU A 265 6.78 28.55 -18.41
N ASN A 266 7.54 27.50 -18.09
CA ASN A 266 8.35 27.46 -16.88
C ASN A 266 9.42 28.57 -16.85
N PHE A 267 10.04 28.88 -18.00
CA PHE A 267 11.00 29.98 -18.08
C PHE A 267 10.35 31.34 -17.85
N LEU A 268 9.19 31.59 -18.48
CA LEU A 268 8.40 32.81 -18.25
C LEU A 268 7.95 32.92 -16.79
N PHE A 269 7.54 31.79 -16.19
CA PHE A 269 7.21 31.72 -14.77
C PHE A 269 8.41 32.06 -13.89
N LEU A 270 9.61 31.56 -14.21
CA LEU A 270 10.84 31.92 -13.51
C LEU A 270 11.17 33.42 -13.65
N VAL A 271 10.99 34.01 -14.83
CA VAL A 271 11.16 35.46 -15.05
C VAL A 271 10.16 36.26 -14.21
N PHE A 272 8.91 35.81 -14.15
CA PHE A 272 7.88 36.41 -13.31
C PHE A 272 8.21 36.30 -11.81
N LEU A 273 8.71 35.15 -11.36
CA LEU A 273 9.17 34.96 -9.98
C LEU A 273 10.36 35.88 -9.65
N ARG A 274 11.31 36.06 -10.57
CA ARG A 274 12.42 37.01 -10.41
C ARG A 274 11.96 38.47 -10.38
N TRP A 275 10.86 38.79 -11.04
CA TRP A 275 10.25 40.12 -10.95
C TRP A 275 9.56 40.34 -9.59
N LEU A 276 8.86 39.32 -9.07
CA LEU A 276 8.24 39.36 -7.74
C LEU A 276 9.27 39.41 -6.61
N THR A 277 10.32 38.60 -6.71
CA THR A 277 11.39 38.46 -5.72
C THR A 277 12.74 38.57 -6.43
N PRO A 278 13.30 39.78 -6.57
CA PRO A 278 14.57 39.98 -7.23
C PRO A 278 15.70 39.19 -6.59
N ASP A 279 16.63 38.65 -7.39
CA ASP A 279 17.78 37.89 -6.87
C ASP A 279 18.63 38.69 -5.86
N SER A 280 18.61 40.03 -5.93
CA SER A 280 19.35 40.92 -5.03
C SER A 280 18.89 40.87 -3.57
N ILE A 281 17.68 40.37 -3.30
CA ILE A 281 17.14 40.23 -1.94
C ILE A 281 17.19 38.78 -1.42
N ILE A 282 17.71 37.85 -2.23
CA ILE A 282 17.84 36.44 -1.86
C ILE A 282 19.26 36.22 -1.38
N ASP A 283 19.40 35.75 -0.13
CA ASP A 283 20.71 35.42 0.42
C ASP A 283 21.39 34.33 -0.43
N ILE A 284 22.64 34.59 -0.82
CA ILE A 284 23.45 33.61 -1.53
C ILE A 284 23.85 32.54 -0.52
N ALA A 285 23.40 31.30 -0.75
CA ALA A 285 23.80 30.16 0.06
C ALA A 285 25.34 30.02 0.01
N VAL A 286 25.98 30.25 1.16
CA VAL A 286 27.42 30.06 1.30
C VAL A 286 27.73 28.59 1.06
N ASP A 287 28.71 28.31 0.21
CA ASP A 287 29.24 26.96 0.03
C ASP A 287 30.02 26.57 1.30
N ALA A 288 29.29 26.15 2.32
CA ALA A 288 29.78 26.02 3.67
C ALA A 288 30.53 24.70 3.91
N THR A 289 30.11 23.62 3.24
CA THR A 289 30.54 22.24 3.52
C THR A 289 31.18 21.58 2.30
N GLY A 290 32.08 20.63 2.52
CA GLY A 290 32.73 19.84 1.46
C GLY A 290 34.22 20.15 1.29
N PRO A 291 34.91 19.51 0.32
CA PRO A 291 36.36 19.63 0.17
C PRO A 291 36.86 21.06 -0.07
N LYS A 292 36.00 21.93 -0.61
CA LYS A 292 36.28 23.35 -0.91
C LYS A 292 35.40 24.32 -0.10
N GLY A 293 34.64 23.81 0.87
CA GLY A 293 33.68 24.60 1.65
C GLY A 293 34.34 25.62 2.58
N ALA A 294 33.62 26.70 2.85
CA ALA A 294 34.07 27.80 3.72
C ALA A 294 34.41 27.33 5.15
N TRP A 295 33.68 26.35 5.70
CA TRP A 295 33.93 25.84 7.06
C TRP A 295 35.24 25.04 7.15
N THR A 296 35.68 24.40 6.07
CA THR A 296 36.94 23.65 6.00
C THR A 296 38.16 24.58 5.96
N GLN A 297 38.02 25.77 5.35
CA GLN A 297 39.06 26.80 5.33
C GLN A 297 39.24 27.48 6.69
N GLN A 298 38.14 27.75 7.41
CA GLN A 298 38.20 28.34 8.76
C GLN A 298 38.89 27.41 9.78
N TYR A 299 38.62 26.11 9.74
CA TYR A 299 39.29 25.14 10.62
C TYR A 299 40.78 24.98 10.32
N SER A 300 41.18 25.09 9.06
CA SER A 300 42.59 25.02 8.64
C SER A 300 43.41 26.23 9.10
N PHE A 301 42.78 27.41 9.18
CA PHE A 301 43.40 28.62 9.71
C PHE A 301 43.55 28.58 11.23
N CYS A 302 42.59 27.98 11.94
CA CYS A 302 42.65 27.83 13.40
C CYS A 302 43.81 26.91 13.84
N LYS A 303 44.04 25.79 13.14
CA LYS A 303 45.17 24.88 13.44
C LYS A 303 46.55 25.51 13.27
N LYS A 304 46.74 26.38 12.26
CA LYS A 304 48.02 27.11 12.08
C LYS A 304 48.26 28.20 13.13
N GLY A 305 47.23 28.63 13.85
CA GLY A 305 47.34 29.59 14.95
C GLY A 305 47.70 28.94 16.29
N GLU A 306 47.34 27.68 16.50
CA GLU A 306 47.67 26.91 17.71
C GLU A 306 49.08 26.31 17.65
N GLU A 307 49.51 25.76 16.51
CA GLU A 307 50.90 25.23 16.36
C GLU A 307 51.98 26.32 16.51
N ASN A 308 51.68 27.58 16.17
CA ASN A 308 52.63 28.69 16.33
C ASN A 308 52.66 29.29 17.74
N LYS A 309 51.69 28.97 18.61
CA LYS A 309 51.70 29.40 20.02
C LYS A 309 52.41 28.39 20.93
N GLU A 310 52.32 27.08 20.64
CA GLU A 310 53.03 26.06 21.42
C GLU A 310 54.56 26.10 21.23
N ILE A 311 55.05 26.62 20.09
CA ILE A 311 56.49 26.73 19.81
C ILE A 311 57.10 28.01 20.44
N SER A 312 56.30 29.02 20.80
CA SER A 312 56.82 30.27 21.40
C SER A 312 56.87 30.28 22.93
N GLU A 313 56.22 29.34 23.62
CA GLU A 313 56.23 29.25 25.09
C GLU A 313 57.21 28.18 25.65
N SER A 314 58.06 27.59 24.79
CA SER A 314 59.06 26.58 25.17
C SER A 314 60.52 26.99 24.93
N ARG A 315 60.85 28.28 25.11
CA ARG A 315 62.24 28.75 25.23
C ARG A 315 62.42 29.71 26.40
#